data_AF-A0A645J8E5-F1
#
_entry.id   AF-A0A645J8E5-F1
#
_cell.length_a   1.000
_cell.length_b   1.000
_cell.length_c   1.000
_cell.angle_alpha   90.00
_cell.angle_beta   90.00
_cell.angle_gamma   90.00
#
_symmetry.space_group_name_H-M   'P 1'
#
loop_
_entity.id
_entity.type
_entity.pdbx_description
1 polymer ?
#
loop_
_entity_poly.entity_id
_entity_poly.type
_entity_poly.pdbx_seq_one_letter_code
_entity_poly.pdbx_strand_id
1 'polypeptide(L)' 'MAMEARCYRGGENRTRMKELQHTGRDWAAYGFMLVFILILVYLKFTAGKL' A
#
# COMPACT_ATOMS: atom_id res chain seq x y z
N MET A 1 -6.78 -22.77 -22.86
CA MET A 1 -6.08 -21.86 -23.80
C MET A 1 -6.91 -20.59 -24.08
N ALA A 2 -7.04 -19.68 -23.11
CA ALA A 2 -7.84 -18.45 -23.29
C ALA A 2 -6.99 -17.17 -23.30
N MET A 3 -5.89 -17.12 -22.54
CA MET A 3 -4.93 -16.00 -22.62
C MET A 3 -4.00 -16.11 -23.83
N GLU A 4 -3.61 -17.34 -24.20
CA GLU A 4 -2.68 -17.62 -25.32
C GLU A 4 -3.36 -17.46 -26.69
N ALA A 5 -4.63 -17.86 -26.81
CA ALA A 5 -5.44 -17.63 -28.00
C ALA A 5 -5.69 -16.13 -28.28
N ARG A 6 -5.57 -15.29 -27.24
CA ARG A 6 -5.65 -13.82 -27.35
C ARG A 6 -4.30 -13.17 -27.66
N CYS A 7 -3.27 -13.97 -27.97
CA CYS A 7 -1.92 -13.52 -28.30
C CYS A 7 -1.35 -12.55 -27.25
N TYR A 8 -1.60 -12.81 -25.97
CA TYR A 8 -1.04 -11.99 -24.89
C TYR A 8 0.47 -12.25 -24.80
N ARG A 9 1.26 -11.43 -25.51
CA ARG A 9 2.72 -11.45 -25.51
C ARG A 9 3.25 -10.10 -25.01
N GLY A 10 4.07 -10.13 -23.97
CA GLY A 10 4.71 -8.95 -23.40
C GLY A 10 3.78 -8.02 -22.61
N GLY A 11 4.35 -7.34 -21.60
CA GLY A 11 3.66 -6.37 -20.74
C GLY A 11 4.08 -4.92 -20.96
N GLU A 12 5.02 -4.66 -21.88
CA GLU A 12 5.54 -3.33 -22.17
C GLU A 12 4.49 -2.48 -22.91
N ASN A 13 4.30 -1.23 -22.49
CA ASN A 13 3.30 -0.29 -23.03
C ASN A 13 1.83 -0.75 -22.97
N ARG A 14 1.46 -1.63 -22.02
CA ARG A 14 0.05 -1.93 -21.74
C ARG A 14 -0.54 -0.89 -20.80
N THR A 15 -1.69 -0.32 -21.17
CA THR A 15 -2.46 0.55 -20.27
C THR A 15 -3.03 -0.27 -19.11
N ARG A 16 -3.04 0.32 -17.91
CA ARG A 16 -3.61 -0.32 -16.72
C ARG A 16 -5.13 -0.20 -16.81
N MET A 17 -5.83 -1.34 -16.86
CA MET A 17 -7.30 -1.32 -16.94
C MET A 17 -7.98 -0.83 -15.65
N LYS A 18 -7.31 -0.95 -14.50
CA LYS A 18 -7.81 -0.48 -13.20
C LYS A 18 -6.64 0.05 -12.39
N GLU A 19 -6.43 1.35 -12.48
CA GLU A 19 -5.42 2.05 -11.69
C GLU A 19 -5.87 2.17 -10.24
N LEU A 20 -4.91 2.12 -9.32
CA LEU A 20 -5.19 2.32 -7.91
C LEU A 20 -5.55 3.79 -7.70
N GLN A 21 -6.76 4.05 -7.21
CA GLN A 21 -7.22 5.39 -6.86
C GLN A 21 -7.17 5.54 -5.35
N HIS A 22 -6.34 6.45 -4.87
CA HIS A 22 -6.33 6.82 -3.45
C HIS A 22 -7.58 7.63 -3.13
N THR A 23 -8.38 7.13 -2.20
CA THR A 23 -9.59 7.80 -1.71
C THR A 23 -9.28 8.47 -0.37
N GLY A 24 -10.11 9.41 0.09
CA GLY A 24 -9.93 10.07 1.39
C GLY A 24 -9.81 9.10 2.59
N ARG A 25 -10.42 7.91 2.48
CA ARG A 25 -10.28 6.84 3.49
C ARG A 25 -8.87 6.27 3.57
N ASP A 26 -8.16 6.19 2.45
CA ASP A 26 -6.77 5.71 2.42
C ASP A 26 -5.86 6.66 3.21
N TRP A 27 -6.11 7.96 3.12
CA TRP A 27 -5.41 8.97 3.94
C TRP A 27 -5.66 8.80 5.43
N ALA A 28 -6.91 8.52 5.83
CA ALA A 28 -7.23 8.22 7.23
C ALA A 28 -6.51 6.95 7.72
N ALA A 29 -6.44 5.91 6.89
CA ALA A 29 -5.71 4.68 7.21
C ALA A 29 -4.21 4.92 7.38
N TYR A 30 -3.59 5.71 6.49
CA TYR A 30 -2.19 6.12 6.63
C TYR A 30 -1.95 6.92 7.91
N GLY A 31 -2.84 7.85 8.26
CA GLY A 31 -2.76 8.60 9.51
C GLY A 31 -2.81 7.70 10.74
N PHE A 32 -3.75 6.75 10.78
CA PHE A 32 -3.86 5.80 11.88
C PHE A 32 -2.60 4.92 12.01
N MET A 33 -2.07 4.43 10.89
CA MET A 33 -0.84 3.64 10.86
C MET A 33 0.35 4.42 11.42
N LEU A 34 0.50 5.69 11.04
CA LEU A 34 1.56 6.57 11.52
C LEU A 34 1.46 6.80 13.03
N VAL A 35 0.26 7.13 13.52
CA VAL A 35 0.01 7.33 14.97
C VAL A 35 0.34 6.06 15.75
N PHE A 36 -0.08 4.89 15.28
CA PHE A 36 0.19 3.62 15.93
C PHE A 36 1.71 3.35 16.05
N ILE A 37 2.47 3.60 14.98
CA ILE A 37 3.93 3.45 14.99
C ILE A 37 4.58 4.43 15.97
N LEU A 38 4.14 5.69 16.00
CA LEU A 38 4.66 6.69 16.94
C LEU A 38 4.43 6.28 18.40
N ILE A 39 3.24 5.76 18.73
CA ILE A 39 2.94 5.25 20.07
C ILE A 39 3.87 4.10 20.42
N LEU A 40 4.06 3.13 19.51
CA LEU A 40 4.96 2.00 19.75
C LEU A 40 6.40 2.45 19.99
N VAL A 41 6.90 3.39 19.18
CA VAL A 41 8.25 3.96 19.34
C VAL A 41 8.36 4.71 20.66
N TYR A 42 7.36 5.52 21.02
CA TYR A 42 7.32 6.26 22.27
C TYR A 42 7.34 5.33 23.50
N LEU A 43 6.55 4.25 23.47
CA LEU A 43 6.54 3.23 24.52
C LEU A 43 7.89 2.55 24.64
N LYS A 44 8.49 2.14 23.50
CA LYS A 44 9.83 1.55 23.47
C LYS A 44 10.90 2.48 24.03
N PHE A 45 10.84 3.77 23.67
CA PHE A 45 11.77 4.78 24.13
C PHE A 45 11.65 5.06 25.63
N THR A 46 10.42 5.09 26.14
CA THR A 46 10.14 5.30 27.57
C THR A 46 10.55 4.07 28.39
N ALA A 47 10.28 2.86 27.91
CA ALA A 47 10.67 1.61 28.57
C ALA A 47 12.19 1.37 28.59
N GLY A 48 12.93 1.87 27.60
CA GLY A 48 14.40 1.82 27.59
C GLY A 48 15.08 2.93 28.40
N LYS A 49 14.32 3.91 28.90
CA LYS A 49 14.80 5.01 29.73
C LYS A 49 14.53 4.82 31.23
N LEU A 50 13.78 3.77 31.60
CA LEU A 50 13.55 3.34 32.98
C LEU A 50 14.61 2.32 33.38
#